data_AF-A0A1Z8U592-F1
#
_entry.id   AF-A0A1Z8U592-F1
#
_cell.length_a   1.000
_cell.length_b   1.000
_cell.length_c   1.000
_cell.angle_alpha   90.00
_cell.angle_beta   90.00
_cell.angle_gamma   90.00
#
_symmetry.space_group_name_H-M   'P 1'
#
loop_
_entity.id
_entity.type
_entity.pdbx_description
1 polymer ?
#
loop_
_entity_poly.entity_id
_entity_poly.type
_entity_poly.pdbx_seq_one_letter_code
_entity_poly.pdbx_strand_id
1 'polypeptide(L)'
;SISSLEISFDPSYEFIYPESPCAMPYQNMFSLVKDYKVYFSDSTGKSSLLFEVEGNQMPMRKHLFDTIEAKGIELEIISTHGINRAQVYQVRVFP
;
A
#
# COMPACT_ATOMS: atom_id res chain seq x y z
N SER A 1 -17.04 -5.03 12.05
CA SER A 1 -17.21 -4.67 10.63
C SER A 1 -16.19 -3.66 10.15
N ILE A 2 -15.69 -3.86 8.93
CA ILE A 2 -14.94 -2.87 8.14
C ILE A 2 -15.39 -2.97 6.67
N SER A 3 -15.41 -1.87 5.93
CA SER A 3 -15.74 -1.84 4.49
C SER A 3 -14.79 -0.97 3.66
N SER A 4 -13.77 -0.39 4.29
CA SER A 4 -12.78 0.43 3.61
C SER A 4 -11.40 0.32 4.25
N LEU A 5 -10.37 0.33 3.39
CA LEU A 5 -8.97 0.38 3.77
C LEU A 5 -8.28 1.52 3.03
N GLU A 6 -7.51 2.34 3.74
CA GLU A 6 -6.61 3.32 3.16
C GLU A 6 -5.17 2.97 3.51
N ILE A 7 -4.29 2.96 2.50
CA ILE A 7 -2.87 2.68 2.64
C ILE A 7 -2.10 3.88 2.11
N SER A 8 -1.18 4.39 2.93
CA SER A 8 -0.22 5.42 2.56
C SER A 8 1.18 4.81 2.52
N PHE A 9 1.73 4.68 1.33
CA PHE A 9 3.11 4.30 1.06
C PHE A 9 4.01 5.53 1.07
N ASP A 10 5.26 5.35 1.47
CA ASP A 10 6.29 6.38 1.38
C ASP A 10 7.20 6.10 0.16
N PRO A 11 7.06 6.87 -0.94
CA PRO A 11 7.83 6.69 -2.16
C PRO A 11 9.17 7.43 -2.16
N SER A 12 9.52 8.13 -1.07
CA SER A 12 10.59 9.14 -1.04
C SER A 12 11.95 8.62 -0.61
N TYR A 13 12.07 7.32 -0.31
CA TYR A 13 13.28 6.74 0.24
C TYR A 13 14.50 6.96 -0.67
N GLU A 14 15.61 7.44 -0.09
CA GLU A 14 16.89 7.73 -0.77
C GLU A 14 16.86 8.74 -1.91
N PHE A 15 15.72 9.38 -2.19
CA PHE A 15 15.65 10.42 -3.21
C PHE A 15 15.90 11.80 -2.58
N ILE A 16 17.05 12.40 -2.91
CA ILE A 16 17.35 13.78 -2.54
C ILE A 16 16.63 14.69 -3.54
N TYR A 17 15.54 15.28 -3.10
CA TYR A 17 14.88 16.34 -3.86
C TYR A 17 15.80 17.58 -3.92
N PRO A 18 15.84 18.27 -5.06
CA PRO A 18 16.60 19.51 -5.21
C PRO A 18 15.98 20.61 -4.33
N GLU A 19 16.83 21.54 -3.91
CA GLU A 19 16.44 22.64 -3.02
C GLU A 19 15.39 23.58 -3.63
N SER A 20 15.26 23.60 -4.96
CA SER A 20 14.28 24.40 -5.69
C SER A 20 13.41 23.51 -6.59
N PRO A 21 12.12 23.82 -6.74
CA PRO A 21 11.24 23.06 -7.63
C PRO A 21 11.79 23.02 -9.06
N CYS A 22 11.96 21.83 -9.61
CA CYS A 22 12.38 21.62 -10.99
C CYS A 22 11.67 20.41 -11.62
N ALA A 23 11.69 20.34 -12.95
CA ALA A 23 11.18 19.18 -13.66
C ALA A 23 12.16 18.00 -13.51
N MET A 24 11.64 16.82 -13.16
CA MET A 24 12.44 15.61 -13.07
C MET A 24 12.49 14.90 -14.43
N PRO A 25 13.67 14.48 -14.91
CA PRO A 25 13.80 13.77 -16.18
C PRO A 25 13.28 12.33 -16.13
N TYR A 26 13.08 11.76 -14.94
CA TYR A 26 12.62 10.39 -14.72
C TYR A 26 11.60 10.32 -13.58
N GLN A 27 10.75 9.29 -13.58
CA GLN A 27 9.94 8.95 -12.40
C GLN A 27 10.87 8.62 -11.24
N ASN A 28 10.66 9.26 -10.09
CA ASN A 28 11.52 9.17 -8.92
C ASN A 28 10.91 8.36 -7.77
N MET A 29 9.84 7.60 -8.04
CA MET A 29 9.08 6.84 -7.05
C MET A 29 9.54 5.37 -6.98
N PHE A 30 10.85 5.12 -6.95
CA PHE A 30 11.39 3.75 -7.04
C PHE A 30 11.06 2.88 -5.82
N SER A 31 10.87 3.49 -4.64
CA SER A 31 10.47 2.80 -3.41
C SER A 31 8.96 2.61 -3.28
N LEU A 32 8.18 3.16 -4.19
CA LEU A 32 6.73 2.98 -4.17
C LEU A 32 6.40 1.50 -4.36
N VAL A 33 5.58 0.98 -3.44
CA VAL A 33 5.02 -0.37 -3.55
C VAL A 33 4.17 -0.46 -4.81
N LYS A 34 4.57 -1.38 -5.70
CA LYS A 34 3.97 -1.61 -7.01
C LYS A 34 2.90 -2.69 -6.92
N ASP A 35 3.28 -3.87 -6.43
CA ASP A 35 2.38 -5.02 -6.32
C ASP A 35 2.22 -5.40 -4.85
N TYR A 36 0.98 -5.61 -4.40
CA TYR A 36 0.68 -6.01 -3.02
C TYR A 36 -0.66 -6.74 -2.92
N LYS A 37 -0.79 -7.54 -1.87
CA LYS A 37 -2.01 -8.26 -1.51
C LYS A 37 -2.45 -7.85 -0.12
N VAL A 38 -3.77 -7.85 0.08
CA VAL A 38 -4.36 -7.62 1.39
C VAL A 38 -5.19 -8.83 1.75
N TYR A 39 -4.98 -9.31 2.97
CA TYR A 39 -5.75 -10.40 3.56
C TYR A 39 -6.47 -9.90 4.81
N PHE A 40 -7.54 -10.60 5.17
CA PHE A 40 -8.18 -10.42 6.47
C PHE A 40 -8.24 -11.77 7.20
N SER A 41 -8.16 -11.72 8.53
CA SER A 41 -8.42 -12.88 9.38
C SER A 41 -9.76 -12.76 10.08
N ASP A 42 -10.51 -13.86 10.13
CA ASP A 42 -11.78 -13.95 10.84
C ASP A 42 -11.61 -14.28 12.34
N SER A 43 -12.71 -14.50 13.05
CA SER A 43 -12.70 -14.88 14.47
C SER A 43 -12.07 -16.25 14.74
N THR A 44 -11.93 -17.10 13.73
CA THR A 44 -11.29 -18.41 13.82
C THR A 44 -9.78 -18.34 13.54
N GLY A 45 -9.29 -17.17 13.13
CA GLY A 45 -7.90 -16.97 12.71
C GLY A 45 -7.63 -17.39 11.28
N LYS A 46 -8.66 -17.78 10.51
CA LYS A 46 -8.49 -18.13 9.10
C LYS A 46 -8.21 -16.87 8.28
N SER A 47 -7.08 -16.86 7.57
CA SER A 47 -6.73 -15.79 6.64
C SER A 47 -7.37 -16.01 5.27
N SER A 48 -7.95 -14.97 4.69
CA SER A 48 -8.56 -14.97 3.36
C SER A 48 -8.13 -13.73 2.57
N LEU A 49 -7.86 -13.90 1.28
CA LEU A 49 -7.51 -12.80 0.39
C LEU A 49 -8.71 -11.85 0.27
N LEU A 50 -8.47 -10.56 0.53
CA LEU A 50 -9.45 -9.50 0.36
C LEU A 50 -9.34 -8.90 -1.05
N PHE A 51 -8.15 -8.52 -1.47
CA PHE A 51 -7.86 -8.08 -2.83
C PHE A 51 -6.36 -8.11 -3.14
N GLU A 52 -6.05 -8.06 -4.43
CA GLU A 52 -4.72 -7.94 -5.00
C GLU A 52 -4.64 -6.66 -5.84
N VAL A 53 -3.51 -5.96 -5.76
CA VAL A 53 -3.21 -4.81 -6.59
C VAL A 53 -1.89 -5.03 -7.30
N GLU A 54 -1.92 -4.82 -8.61
CA GLU A 54 -0.76 -4.82 -9.47
C GLU A 54 -0.50 -3.41 -10.04
N GLY A 55 0.77 -3.07 -10.22
CA GLY A 55 1.16 -1.86 -10.96
C GLY A 55 0.78 -0.54 -10.30
N ASN A 56 0.62 -0.48 -8.98
CA ASN A 56 0.23 0.73 -8.25
C ASN A 56 1.15 1.93 -8.57
N GLN A 57 0.55 3.06 -8.98
CA GLN A 57 1.26 4.31 -9.28
C GLN A 57 1.01 5.42 -8.25
N MET A 58 0.21 5.14 -7.21
CA MET A 58 -0.21 6.16 -6.25
C MET A 58 0.39 5.88 -4.87
N PRO A 59 0.95 6.89 -4.19
CA PRO A 59 1.46 6.73 -2.83
C PRO A 59 0.31 6.57 -1.82
N MET A 60 -0.89 7.04 -2.13
CA MET A 60 -2.08 6.84 -1.31
C MET A 60 -3.13 6.07 -2.10
N ARG A 61 -3.61 4.96 -1.52
CA ARG A 61 -4.65 4.11 -2.11
C ARG A 61 -5.79 3.92 -1.13
N LYS A 62 -7.01 4.12 -1.62
CA LYS A 62 -8.24 3.76 -0.91
C LYS A 62 -8.90 2.58 -1.60
N HIS A 63 -9.27 1.57 -0.83
CA HIS A 63 -9.96 0.37 -1.26
C HIS A 63 -11.31 0.31 -0.58
N LEU A 64 -12.36 0.12 -1.37
CA LEU A 64 -13.71 -0.14 -0.90
C LEU A 64 -14.05 -1.60 -1.21
N PHE A 65 -14.72 -2.26 -0.29
CA PHE A 65 -15.12 -3.66 -0.40
C PHE A 65 -16.39 -3.91 0.41
N ASP A 66 -17.03 -5.06 0.19
CA ASP A 66 -18.20 -5.48 0.97
C ASP A 66 -17.84 -5.56 2.46
N THR A 67 -18.77 -5.17 3.34
CA THR A 67 -18.51 -5.17 4.78
C THR A 67 -18.13 -6.57 5.28
N ILE A 68 -16.98 -6.68 5.94
CA ILE A 68 -16.47 -7.92 6.53
C ILE A 68 -16.29 -7.81 8.05
N GLU A 69 -16.41 -8.94 8.73
CA GLU A 69 -16.01 -9.09 10.13
C GLU A 69 -14.56 -9.58 10.22
N ALA A 70 -13.63 -8.63 10.33
CA ALA A 70 -12.21 -8.90 10.44
C ALA A 70 -11.71 -8.73 11.89
N LYS A 71 -10.82 -9.64 12.32
CA LYS A 71 -10.01 -9.53 13.53
C LYS A 71 -8.60 -9.02 13.25
N GLY A 72 -8.11 -9.20 12.03
CA GLY A 72 -6.82 -8.68 11.58
C GLY A 72 -6.85 -8.35 10.10
N ILE A 73 -5.96 -7.43 9.70
CA ILE A 73 -5.63 -7.11 8.32
C ILE A 73 -4.14 -7.36 8.14
N GLU A 74 -3.78 -8.03 7.05
CA GLU A 74 -2.41 -8.26 6.64
C GLU A 74 -2.16 -7.60 5.29
N LEU A 75 -1.04 -6.88 5.18
CA LEU A 75 -0.55 -6.31 3.93
C LEU A 75 0.71 -7.06 3.52
N GLU A 76 0.62 -7.85 2.45
CA GLU A 76 1.74 -8.55 1.84
C GLU A 76 2.29 -7.71 0.69
N ILE A 77 3.54 -7.24 0.83
CA ILE A 77 4.22 -6.45 -0.21
C ILE A 77 4.98 -7.40 -1.12
N ILE A 78 4.63 -7.40 -2.42
CA ILE A 78 5.22 -8.30 -3.41
C ILE A 78 6.41 -7.63 -4.12
N SER A 79 6.25 -6.37 -4.53
CA SER A 79 7.31 -5.66 -5.26
C SER A 79 7.20 -4.13 -5.14
N THR A 80 8.28 -3.43 -5.48
CA THR A 80 8.29 -1.97 -5.70
C THR A 80 8.67 -1.67 -7.15
N HIS A 81 8.67 -0.39 -7.54
CA HIS A 81 9.03 0.04 -8.88
C HIS A 81 10.52 -0.02 -9.23
N GLY A 82 11.43 -0.10 -8.25
CA GLY A 82 12.85 -0.08 -8.58
C GLY A 82 13.84 -0.46 -7.49
N ILE A 83 13.45 -0.52 -6.22
CA ILE A 83 14.38 -0.87 -5.14
C ILE A 83 13.87 -2.02 -4.27
N ASN A 84 14.79 -2.80 -3.70
CA ASN A 84 14.41 -3.88 -2.78
C ASN A 84 14.11 -3.36 -1.36
N ARG A 85 13.23 -2.36 -1.26
CA ARG A 85 12.77 -1.78 0.00
C ARG A 85 11.42 -1.10 -0.21
N ALA A 86 10.47 -1.43 0.66
CA ALA A 86 9.19 -0.77 0.73
C ALA A 86 9.05 -0.01 2.05
N GLN A 87 8.29 1.08 2.02
CA GLN A 87 7.92 1.82 3.23
C GLN A 87 6.42 2.10 3.21
N VAL A 88 5.78 1.75 4.33
CA VAL A 88 4.38 2.03 4.58
C VAL A 88 4.34 3.03 5.71
N TYR A 89 3.81 4.21 5.44
CA TYR A 89 3.65 5.27 6.42
C TYR A 89 2.43 4.99 7.31
N GLN A 90 1.32 4.55 6.70
CA GLN A 90 0.08 4.36 7.43
C GLN A 90 -0.85 3.35 6.77
N VAL A 91 -1.56 2.60 7.60
CA VAL A 91 -2.71 1.77 7.22
C VAL A 91 -3.89 2.19 8.09
N ARG A 92 -5.02 2.55 7.48
CA ARG A 92 -6.25 2.95 8.17
C ARG A 92 -7.41 2.08 7.71
N VAL A 93 -8.20 1.59 8.66
CA VAL A 93 -9.41 0.82 8.42
C VAL A 93 -10.62 1.64 8.85
N PHE A 94 -11.71 1.55 8.07
CA PHE A 94 -12.96 2.23 8.36
C PHE A 94 -14.14 1.24 8.29
N PRO A 95 -15.21 1.49 9.08
CA PRO A 95 -16.45 0.72 9.04
C PRO A 95 -17.07 0.64 7.66
#